data_AF-M4EKL3-F1
#
_entry.id   AF-M4EKL3-F1
#
_cell.length_a   1.000
_cell.length_b   1.000
_cell.length_c   1.000
_cell.angle_alpha   90.00
_cell.angle_beta   90.00
_cell.angle_gamma   90.00
#
_symmetry.space_group_name_H-M   'P 1'
#
loop_
_entity.id
_entity.type
_entity.pdbx_description
1 polymer ?
#
loop_
_entity_poly.entity_id
_entity_poly.type
_entity_poly.pdbx_seq_one_letter_code
_entity_poly.pdbx_strand_id
1 'polypeptide(L)'
;MKFKLMMLASIFFSKRFRQVTLRRTRISENGVVQQRLCLSDAGLKYLAMEATCREASEEEGFARTAKTSVWWDIENCGVPKGCDGHKIALNIKSALGKMKYCGPLAIYAYGDINQMRSSVQQALSSTGVSLNHVPPGVKDGSDKKILVDMLLWTMENRAPANVMLISGDGDYSYVLHRLRMMGYNVLLVRPESASRFLVAAADRIWLWRSVVAGGSGSEVSKGVNSGLGR
;
A
#
# COMPACT_ATOMS: atom_id res chain seq x y z
N MET A 1 -18.50 15.05 -10.39
CA MET A 1 -18.84 14.02 -9.37
C MET A 1 -17.63 13.35 -8.69
N LYS A 2 -16.37 13.71 -8.99
CA LYS A 2 -15.16 13.06 -8.44
C LYS A 2 -14.76 13.46 -7.00
N PHE A 3 -15.32 14.53 -6.42
CA PHE A 3 -14.93 15.04 -5.10
C PHE A 3 -15.78 14.54 -3.92
N LYS A 4 -17.00 14.06 -4.17
CA LYS A 4 -17.94 13.75 -3.07
C LYS A 4 -17.65 12.44 -2.35
N LEU A 5 -17.09 11.45 -3.05
CA LEU A 5 -16.80 10.14 -2.48
C LEU A 5 -15.56 10.15 -1.54
N MET A 6 -14.53 10.95 -1.87
CA MET A 6 -13.33 11.09 -1.04
C MET A 6 -13.58 11.86 0.28
N MET A 7 -14.55 12.79 0.28
CA MET A 7 -14.90 13.54 1.48
C MET A 7 -15.60 12.65 2.52
N LEU A 8 -16.47 11.74 2.08
CA LEU A 8 -17.21 10.84 2.97
C LEU A 8 -16.28 9.84 3.68
N ALA A 9 -15.26 9.33 2.99
CA ALA A 9 -14.23 8.49 3.61
C ALA A 9 -13.40 9.27 4.64
N SER A 10 -13.07 10.54 4.38
CA SER A 10 -12.28 11.36 5.33
C SER A 10 -13.08 11.75 6.59
N ILE A 11 -14.38 12.01 6.46
CA ILE A 11 -15.24 12.48 7.56
C ILE A 11 -15.53 11.36 8.57
N PHE A 12 -15.64 10.10 8.13
CA PHE A 12 -15.93 8.98 9.02
C PHE A 12 -14.73 8.58 9.91
N PHE A 13 -13.50 8.82 9.45
CA PHE A 13 -12.27 8.42 10.17
C PHE A 13 -11.87 9.38 11.29
N SER A 14 -12.32 10.65 11.28
CA SER A 14 -11.89 11.65 12.26
C SER A 14 -12.54 11.53 13.66
N LYS A 15 -13.62 10.77 13.83
CA LYS A 15 -14.47 10.89 15.04
C LYS A 15 -14.16 9.93 16.20
N ARG A 16 -13.10 9.10 16.17
CA ARG A 16 -12.90 8.06 17.21
C ARG A 16 -11.63 8.13 18.08
N PHE A 17 -10.90 9.25 18.10
CA PHE A 17 -9.81 9.48 19.06
C PHE A 17 -10.20 10.56 20.10
N ARG A 18 -10.59 10.13 21.30
CA ARG A 18 -10.63 10.87 22.59
C ARG A 18 -11.01 9.80 23.62
N GLN A 19 -10.16 9.44 24.58
CA GLN A 19 -9.84 10.26 25.76
C GLN A 19 -8.45 9.90 26.33
N VAL A 20 -7.59 10.90 26.51
CA VAL A 20 -6.53 10.89 27.54
C VAL A 20 -6.90 11.99 28.53
N THR A 21 -6.99 11.65 29.82
CA THR A 21 -7.43 12.57 30.87
C THR A 21 -6.34 13.59 31.20
N LEU A 22 -6.38 14.75 30.53
CA LEU A 22 -5.52 15.90 30.81
C LEU A 22 -6.09 16.72 31.97
N ARG A 23 -5.33 16.85 33.07
CA ARG A 23 -5.64 17.84 34.13
C ARG A 23 -4.93 19.16 33.83
N ARG A 24 -5.70 20.25 33.82
CA ARG A 24 -5.22 21.63 33.67
C ARG A 24 -5.23 22.32 35.03
N THR A 25 -4.11 22.90 35.43
CA THR A 25 -4.02 23.82 36.56
C THR A 25 -3.72 25.23 36.04
N ARG A 26 -4.43 26.24 36.58
CA ARG A 26 -4.14 27.66 36.32
C ARG A 26 -3.23 28.16 37.44
N ILE A 27 -2.10 28.74 37.07
CA ILE A 27 -1.25 29.51 37.99
C ILE A 27 -1.14 30.91 37.38
N SER A 28 -1.35 31.93 38.22
CA SER A 28 -1.27 33.34 37.84
C SER A 28 0.01 33.92 38.40
N GLU A 29 0.99 34.19 37.54
CA GLU A 29 2.11 35.08 37.85
C GLU A 29 2.07 36.27 36.88
N ASN A 30 2.04 37.48 37.42
CA ASN A 30 2.22 38.75 36.71
C ASN A 30 1.27 39.03 35.54
N GLY A 31 0.00 38.59 35.63
CA GLY A 31 -1.05 38.99 34.69
C GLY A 31 -0.99 38.34 33.30
N VAL A 32 -0.03 37.44 33.07
CA VAL A 32 0.02 36.61 31.85
C VAL A 32 -0.50 35.21 32.19
N VAL A 33 -1.67 34.87 31.65
CA VAL A 33 -2.26 33.53 31.81
C VAL A 33 -1.50 32.56 30.90
N GLN A 34 -0.49 31.88 31.42
CA GLN A 34 0.24 30.86 30.68
C GLN A 34 -0.27 29.46 31.02
N GLN A 35 -0.74 28.75 30.00
CA GLN A 35 -1.29 27.41 30.14
C GLN A 35 -0.13 26.39 30.13
N ARG A 36 0.34 25.95 31.30
CA ARG A 36 1.34 24.87 31.39
C ARG A 36 0.65 23.51 31.54
N LEU A 37 1.01 22.57 30.67
CA LEU A 37 0.62 21.18 30.76
C LEU A 37 1.52 20.50 31.80
N CYS A 38 0.99 20.16 32.97
CA CYS A 38 1.70 19.34 33.95
C CYS A 38 1.24 17.89 33.80
N LEU A 39 2.17 17.02 33.40
CA LEU A 39 1.97 15.58 33.40
C LEU A 39 2.49 15.00 34.72
N SER A 40 1.88 13.92 35.22
CA SER A 40 2.39 13.20 36.39
C SER A 40 3.71 12.50 36.07
N ASP A 41 4.52 12.17 37.08
CA ASP A 41 5.78 11.41 36.91
C ASP A 41 5.55 10.06 36.20
N ALA A 42 4.39 9.44 36.42
CA ALA A 42 3.93 8.28 35.65
C ALA A 42 3.63 8.62 34.18
N GLY A 43 3.02 9.79 33.90
CA GLY A 43 2.77 10.27 32.54
C GLY A 43 4.04 10.64 31.76
N LEU A 44 5.07 11.16 32.45
CA LEU A 44 6.40 11.34 31.86
C LEU A 44 7.10 10.01 31.60
N LYS A 45 6.97 9.04 32.51
CA LYS A 45 7.51 7.67 32.33
C LYS A 45 6.83 6.93 31.18
N TYR A 46 5.53 7.12 30.97
CA TYR A 46 4.81 6.57 29.80
C TYR A 46 5.31 7.19 28.48
N LEU A 47 5.50 8.51 28.43
CA LEU A 47 6.01 9.19 27.22
C LEU A 47 7.50 8.93 26.95
N ALA A 48 8.30 8.65 27.98
CA ALA A 48 9.74 8.37 27.85
C ALA A 48 10.06 6.90 27.54
N MET A 49 9.12 5.97 27.74
CA MET A 49 9.30 4.54 27.42
C MET A 49 9.05 4.24 25.93
N GLU A 50 8.34 5.11 25.20
CA GLU A 50 8.09 5.02 23.74
C GLU A 50 9.19 5.73 22.92
N ALA A 51 10.47 5.51 23.28
CA ALA A 51 11.59 6.00 22.51
C ALA A 51 12.47 4.83 22.03
N THR A 52 12.13 4.38 20.81
CA THR A 52 13.06 3.94 19.76
C THR A 52 13.89 2.67 20.02
N CYS A 53 13.35 1.53 19.56
CA CYS A 53 14.04 0.40 18.89
C CYS A 53 13.14 -0.85 18.81
N ARG A 54 12.08 -0.95 19.62
CA ARG A 54 11.18 -2.13 19.65
C ARG A 54 9.96 -2.03 18.71
N GLU A 55 9.43 -0.83 18.49
CA GLU A 55 8.22 -0.61 17.67
C GLU A 55 8.43 -0.95 16.18
N ALA A 56 9.55 -0.56 15.57
CA ALA A 56 9.80 -0.84 14.16
C ALA A 56 9.88 -2.35 13.85
N SER A 57 10.47 -3.15 14.75
CA SER A 57 10.56 -4.61 14.58
C SER A 57 9.21 -5.31 14.77
N GLU A 58 8.34 -4.77 15.62
CA GLU A 58 7.00 -5.30 15.88
C GLU A 58 6.01 -4.90 14.79
N GLU A 59 6.07 -3.65 14.29
CA GLU A 59 5.29 -3.20 13.14
C GLU A 59 5.66 -3.96 11.86
N GLU A 60 6.95 -4.19 11.61
CA GLU A 60 7.37 -5.08 10.53
C GLU A 60 6.88 -6.53 10.75
N GLY A 61 6.91 -7.01 11.99
CA GLY A 61 6.38 -8.32 12.37
C GLY A 61 4.89 -8.47 12.11
N PHE A 62 4.10 -7.44 12.42
CA PHE A 62 2.67 -7.43 12.16
C PHE A 62 2.38 -7.33 10.66
N ALA A 63 3.09 -6.46 9.92
CA ALA A 63 2.94 -6.38 8.47
C ALA A 63 3.23 -7.73 7.79
N ARG A 64 4.18 -8.51 8.31
CA ARG A 64 4.51 -9.85 7.82
C ARG A 64 3.37 -10.86 7.97
N THR A 65 2.52 -10.75 8.99
CA THR A 65 1.36 -11.66 9.18
C THR A 65 0.03 -11.04 8.74
N ALA A 66 0.02 -9.76 8.39
CA ALA A 66 -1.17 -9.04 7.95
C ALA A 66 -1.69 -9.50 6.58
N LYS A 67 -2.99 -9.29 6.38
CA LYS A 67 -3.66 -9.58 5.11
C LYS A 67 -3.08 -8.73 3.99
N THR A 68 -2.85 -9.35 2.84
CA THR A 68 -2.25 -8.73 1.66
C THR A 68 -3.23 -8.79 0.49
N SER A 69 -3.52 -7.62 -0.10
CA SER A 69 -4.25 -7.54 -1.38
C SER A 69 -3.30 -7.10 -2.50
N VAL A 70 -3.36 -7.79 -3.63
CA VAL A 70 -2.60 -7.44 -4.84
C VAL A 70 -3.57 -6.97 -5.91
N TRP A 71 -3.31 -5.77 -6.42
CA TRP A 71 -4.09 -5.08 -7.44
C TRP A 71 -3.24 -4.99 -8.70
N TRP A 72 -3.52 -5.85 -9.67
CA TRP A 72 -2.72 -6.01 -10.87
C TRP A 72 -3.40 -5.42 -12.09
N ASP A 73 -2.78 -4.37 -12.61
CA ASP A 73 -3.11 -3.75 -13.88
C ASP A 73 -2.39 -4.49 -15.02
N ILE A 74 -3.15 -5.29 -15.78
CA ILE A 74 -2.63 -6.11 -16.88
C ILE A 74 -2.26 -5.23 -18.09
N GLU A 75 -2.87 -4.06 -18.25
CA GLU A 75 -2.57 -3.16 -19.36
C GLU A 75 -1.17 -2.56 -19.22
N ASN A 76 -0.80 -2.20 -17.98
CA ASN A 76 0.52 -1.65 -17.70
C ASN A 76 1.59 -2.72 -17.46
N CYS A 77 1.22 -3.85 -16.85
CA CYS A 77 2.11 -4.98 -16.53
C CYS A 77 1.57 -6.29 -17.09
N GLY A 78 1.52 -6.41 -18.42
CA GLY A 78 1.01 -7.60 -19.10
C GLY A 78 1.86 -8.86 -18.90
N VAL A 79 1.26 -10.02 -19.13
CA VAL A 79 1.97 -11.32 -19.18
C VAL A 79 2.85 -11.36 -20.43
N PRO A 80 4.19 -11.47 -20.29
CA PRO A 80 5.07 -11.49 -21.46
C PRO A 80 4.83 -12.72 -22.35
N LYS A 81 5.10 -12.56 -23.65
CA LYS A 81 4.92 -13.63 -24.63
C LYS A 81 5.79 -14.84 -24.26
N GLY A 82 5.18 -16.03 -24.21
CA GLY A 82 5.86 -17.28 -23.90
C GLY A 82 6.01 -17.57 -22.40
N CYS A 83 5.58 -16.66 -21.52
CA CYS A 83 5.52 -16.92 -20.08
C CYS A 83 4.23 -17.67 -19.71
N ASP A 84 4.36 -18.56 -18.72
CA ASP A 84 3.23 -19.29 -18.13
C ASP A 84 2.60 -18.45 -17.01
N GLY A 85 1.29 -18.23 -17.10
CA GLY A 85 0.52 -17.51 -16.08
C GLY A 85 0.65 -18.13 -14.69
N HIS A 86 0.75 -19.47 -14.59
CA HIS A 86 0.93 -20.13 -13.29
C HIS A 86 2.21 -19.67 -12.60
N LYS A 87 3.31 -19.59 -13.36
CA LYS A 87 4.61 -19.16 -12.83
C LYS A 87 4.55 -17.73 -12.34
N ILE A 88 3.84 -16.82 -13.01
CA ILE A 88 3.74 -15.43 -12.59
C ILE A 88 3.03 -15.32 -11.24
N ALA A 89 1.88 -15.99 -11.08
CA ALA A 89 1.16 -15.99 -9.80
C ALA A 89 2.00 -16.60 -8.67
N LEU A 90 2.72 -17.70 -8.94
CA LEU A 90 3.64 -18.30 -7.98
C LEU A 90 4.82 -17.40 -7.66
N ASN A 91 5.35 -16.67 -8.63
CA ASN A 91 6.46 -15.75 -8.41
C ASN A 91 6.04 -14.53 -7.58
N ILE A 92 4.83 -14.00 -7.77
CA ILE A 92 4.26 -12.95 -6.91
C ILE A 92 4.18 -13.45 -5.46
N LYS A 93 3.60 -14.64 -5.26
CA LYS A 93 3.52 -15.31 -3.95
C LYS A 93 4.92 -15.52 -3.34
N SER A 94 5.88 -15.97 -4.14
CA SER A 94 7.26 -16.21 -3.72
C SER A 94 7.98 -14.90 -3.34
N ALA A 95 7.80 -13.83 -4.10
CA ALA A 95 8.40 -12.53 -3.82
C ALA A 95 7.91 -11.97 -2.46
N LEU A 96 6.61 -12.07 -2.20
CA LEU A 96 6.01 -11.71 -0.92
C LEU A 96 6.54 -12.59 0.23
N GLY A 97 6.57 -13.91 0.03
CA GLY A 97 7.08 -14.85 1.03
C GLY A 97 8.56 -14.66 1.39
N LYS A 98 9.40 -14.26 0.41
CA LYS A 98 10.82 -13.93 0.65
C LYS A 98 10.98 -12.72 1.58
N MET A 99 10.09 -11.74 1.48
CA MET A 99 10.01 -10.60 2.39
C MET A 99 9.21 -10.89 3.67
N LYS A 100 8.85 -12.16 3.88
CA LYS A 100 8.10 -12.66 5.04
C LYS A 100 6.66 -12.15 5.13
N TYR A 101 6.07 -11.66 4.05
CA TYR A 101 4.62 -11.42 3.97
C TYR A 101 3.90 -12.77 3.82
N CYS A 102 3.57 -13.36 4.96
CA CYS A 102 3.01 -14.71 5.11
C CYS A 102 1.53 -14.72 5.50
N GLY A 103 0.90 -13.55 5.65
CA GLY A 103 -0.54 -13.44 5.93
C GLY A 103 -1.42 -13.87 4.75
N PRO A 104 -2.76 -13.86 4.93
CA PRO A 104 -3.69 -14.22 3.86
C PRO A 104 -3.52 -13.32 2.63
N LEU A 105 -3.46 -13.92 1.45
CA LEU A 105 -3.15 -13.24 0.19
C LEU A 105 -4.28 -13.40 -0.82
N ALA A 106 -4.75 -12.28 -1.36
CA ALA A 106 -5.67 -12.24 -2.49
C ALA A 106 -5.05 -11.45 -3.67
N ILE A 107 -5.20 -11.97 -4.89
CA ILE A 107 -4.65 -11.36 -6.11
C ILE A 107 -5.81 -11.09 -7.06
N TYR A 108 -5.95 -9.83 -7.47
CA TYR A 108 -6.97 -9.35 -8.38
C TYR A 108 -6.29 -8.76 -9.60
N ALA A 109 -6.60 -9.27 -10.79
CA ALA A 109 -6.05 -8.76 -12.04
C ALA A 109 -7.16 -8.09 -12.86
N TYR A 110 -6.85 -6.94 -13.46
CA TYR A 110 -7.80 -6.08 -14.16
C TYR A 110 -7.28 -5.77 -15.56
N GLY A 111 -8.20 -5.75 -16.51
CA GLY A 111 -7.91 -5.38 -17.90
C GLY A 111 -8.83 -6.08 -18.88
N ASP A 112 -8.55 -5.88 -20.15
CA ASP A 112 -9.23 -6.58 -21.23
C ASP A 112 -8.76 -8.04 -21.31
N ILE A 113 -9.41 -8.91 -20.53
CA ILE A 113 -9.19 -10.35 -20.53
C ILE A 113 -9.29 -10.96 -21.93
N ASN A 114 -10.10 -10.41 -22.85
CA ASN A 114 -10.25 -10.97 -24.20
C ASN A 114 -8.97 -10.81 -25.04
N GLN A 115 -8.09 -9.85 -24.71
CA GLN A 115 -6.78 -9.70 -25.35
C GLN A 115 -5.73 -10.69 -24.82
N MET A 116 -6.02 -11.36 -23.71
CA MET A 116 -5.15 -12.35 -23.11
C MET A 116 -5.46 -13.75 -23.66
N ARG A 117 -4.43 -14.56 -23.91
CA ARG A 117 -4.61 -15.94 -24.40
C ARG A 117 -5.40 -16.76 -23.38
N SER A 118 -6.36 -17.57 -23.85
CA SER A 118 -7.21 -18.40 -22.98
C SER A 118 -6.40 -19.34 -22.06
N SER A 119 -5.26 -19.85 -22.52
CA SER A 119 -4.36 -20.67 -21.69
C SER A 119 -3.78 -19.89 -20.50
N VAL A 120 -3.45 -18.61 -20.70
CA VAL A 120 -2.95 -17.72 -19.64
C VAL A 120 -4.08 -17.35 -18.69
N GLN A 121 -5.28 -17.07 -19.21
CA GLN A 121 -6.44 -16.81 -18.37
C GLN A 121 -6.75 -17.99 -17.45
N GLN A 122 -6.81 -19.19 -18.02
CA GLN A 122 -7.05 -20.42 -17.26
C GLN A 122 -5.95 -20.66 -16.22
N ALA A 123 -4.68 -20.44 -16.60
CA ALA A 123 -3.55 -20.57 -15.70
C ALA A 123 -3.58 -19.59 -14.51
N LEU A 124 -4.00 -18.35 -14.75
CA LEU A 124 -4.13 -17.37 -13.67
C LEU A 124 -5.31 -17.74 -12.75
N SER A 125 -6.47 -18.05 -13.32
CA SER A 125 -7.66 -18.44 -12.56
C SER A 125 -7.42 -19.70 -11.71
N SER A 126 -6.75 -20.72 -12.24
CA SER A 126 -6.44 -21.97 -11.51
C SER A 126 -5.50 -21.75 -10.32
N THR A 127 -4.66 -20.71 -10.35
CA THR A 127 -3.78 -20.33 -9.22
C THR A 127 -4.47 -19.47 -8.16
N GLY A 128 -5.77 -19.18 -8.33
CA GLY A 128 -6.57 -18.36 -7.43
C GLY A 128 -6.47 -16.86 -7.69
N VAL A 129 -6.00 -16.43 -8.87
CA VAL A 129 -6.05 -15.03 -9.28
C VAL A 129 -7.47 -14.71 -9.77
N SER A 130 -8.10 -13.70 -9.18
CA SER A 130 -9.41 -13.21 -9.63
C SER A 130 -9.23 -12.31 -10.84
N LEU A 131 -9.67 -12.78 -12.02
CA LEU A 131 -9.63 -12.00 -13.25
C LEU A 131 -10.90 -11.14 -13.37
N ASN A 132 -10.73 -9.82 -13.41
CA ASN A 132 -11.80 -8.84 -13.53
C ASN A 132 -11.79 -8.24 -14.93
N HIS A 133 -12.74 -8.66 -15.77
CA HIS A 133 -12.84 -8.14 -17.13
C HIS A 133 -13.22 -6.67 -17.13
N VAL A 134 -12.45 -5.86 -17.83
CA VAL A 134 -12.78 -4.47 -18.16
C VAL A 134 -12.85 -4.37 -19.68
N PRO A 135 -14.03 -4.10 -20.26
CA PRO A 135 -14.19 -3.97 -21.70
C PRO A 135 -13.36 -2.81 -22.27
N PRO A 136 -12.83 -2.95 -23.49
CA PRO A 136 -12.15 -1.86 -24.17
C PRO A 136 -13.14 -0.73 -24.51
N GLY A 137 -12.63 0.49 -24.67
CA GLY A 137 -13.43 1.67 -25.04
C GLY A 137 -13.83 2.56 -23.86
N VAL A 138 -13.63 2.11 -22.62
CA VAL A 138 -13.67 2.99 -21.45
C VAL A 138 -12.26 3.50 -21.18
N LYS A 139 -12.02 4.77 -21.48
CA LYS A 139 -10.74 5.41 -21.12
C LYS A 139 -10.49 5.29 -19.61
N ASP A 140 -9.32 4.80 -19.23
CA ASP A 140 -8.89 4.57 -17.84
C ASP A 140 -9.86 3.65 -17.06
N GLY A 141 -10.49 2.70 -17.77
CA GLY A 141 -11.51 1.81 -17.19
C GLY A 141 -10.94 0.92 -16.10
N SER A 142 -9.79 0.30 -16.39
CA SER A 142 -9.04 -0.55 -15.48
C SER A 142 -8.56 0.25 -14.27
N ASP A 143 -8.07 1.47 -14.48
CA ASP A 143 -7.58 2.35 -13.41
C ASP A 143 -8.66 2.71 -12.41
N LYS A 144 -9.81 3.16 -12.93
CA LYS A 144 -10.97 3.53 -12.10
C LYS A 144 -11.48 2.34 -11.31
N LYS A 145 -11.54 1.16 -11.93
CA LYS A 145 -12.04 -0.04 -11.26
C LYS A 145 -11.08 -0.50 -10.16
N ILE A 146 -9.78 -0.53 -10.42
CA ILE A 146 -8.76 -0.81 -9.41
C ILE A 146 -8.87 0.17 -8.25
N LEU A 147 -8.96 1.48 -8.51
CA LEU A 147 -9.08 2.50 -7.46
C LEU A 147 -10.30 2.29 -6.57
N VAL A 148 -11.46 2.03 -7.17
CA VAL A 148 -12.71 1.82 -6.43
C VAL A 148 -12.62 0.56 -5.57
N ASP A 149 -12.23 -0.57 -6.17
CA ASP A 149 -12.18 -1.85 -5.47
C ASP A 149 -11.10 -1.85 -4.37
N MET A 150 -9.94 -1.24 -4.63
CA MET A 150 -8.87 -1.05 -3.62
C MET A 150 -9.36 -0.22 -2.44
N LEU A 151 -10.01 0.92 -2.68
CA LEU A 151 -10.52 1.76 -1.59
C LEU A 151 -11.60 1.05 -0.78
N LEU A 152 -12.54 0.36 -1.42
CA LEU A 152 -13.55 -0.44 -0.72
C LEU A 152 -12.90 -1.52 0.16
N TRP A 153 -11.92 -2.24 -0.39
CA TRP A 153 -11.18 -3.24 0.38
C TRP A 153 -10.48 -2.63 1.59
N THR A 154 -9.86 -1.46 1.47
CA THR A 154 -9.19 -0.78 2.61
C THR A 154 -10.19 -0.29 3.66
N MET A 155 -11.45 -0.05 3.32
CA MET A 155 -12.47 0.30 4.31
C MET A 155 -12.82 -0.90 5.19
N GLU A 156 -12.80 -2.10 4.63
CA GLU A 156 -13.12 -3.36 5.32
C GLU A 156 -11.91 -3.97 6.04
N ASN A 157 -10.69 -3.67 5.57
CA ASN A 157 -9.44 -4.25 6.07
C ASN A 157 -8.54 -3.12 6.58
N ARG A 158 -8.77 -2.69 7.83
CA ARG A 158 -8.00 -1.59 8.44
C ARG A 158 -6.53 -1.95 8.62
N ALA A 159 -5.68 -0.92 8.66
CA ALA A 159 -4.30 -1.08 9.06
C ALA A 159 -4.19 -1.75 10.45
N PRO A 160 -3.21 -2.65 10.64
CA PRO A 160 -2.14 -2.94 9.70
C PRO A 160 -2.54 -3.97 8.63
N ALA A 161 -2.30 -3.63 7.36
CA ALA A 161 -2.60 -4.45 6.19
C ALA A 161 -1.66 -4.07 5.05
N ASN A 162 -1.41 -5.01 4.13
CA ASN A 162 -0.53 -4.80 2.99
C ASN A 162 -1.34 -4.56 1.72
N VAL A 163 -0.98 -3.52 0.98
CA VAL A 163 -1.57 -3.20 -0.33
C VAL A 163 -0.47 -3.22 -1.37
N MET A 164 -0.55 -4.14 -2.32
CA MET A 164 0.41 -4.28 -3.41
C MET A 164 -0.22 -3.84 -4.71
N LEU A 165 0.34 -2.83 -5.36
CA LEU A 165 -0.04 -2.42 -6.72
C LEU A 165 0.97 -3.00 -7.71
N ILE A 166 0.47 -3.58 -8.80
CA ILE A 166 1.29 -3.95 -9.97
C ILE A 166 0.85 -3.05 -11.12
N SER A 167 1.51 -1.89 -11.24
CA SER A 167 1.31 -0.90 -12.31
C SER A 167 2.48 0.11 -12.31
N GLY A 168 2.68 0.80 -13.42
CA GLY A 168 3.59 1.93 -13.59
C GLY A 168 2.89 3.28 -13.68
N ASP A 169 1.55 3.31 -13.62
CA ASP A 169 0.77 4.54 -13.81
C ASP A 169 0.89 5.49 -12.60
N GLY A 170 1.21 6.75 -12.90
CA GLY A 170 1.32 7.82 -11.91
C GLY A 170 -0.01 8.20 -11.26
N ASP A 171 -1.16 7.90 -11.86
CA ASP A 171 -2.47 8.28 -11.34
C ASP A 171 -2.79 7.61 -9.99
N TYR A 172 -2.15 6.47 -9.69
CA TYR A 172 -2.27 5.81 -8.39
C TYR A 172 -1.43 6.46 -7.28
N SER A 173 -0.48 7.34 -7.60
CA SER A 173 0.51 7.85 -6.63
C SER A 173 -0.16 8.51 -5.42
N TYR A 174 -1.23 9.27 -5.65
CA TYR A 174 -1.93 9.97 -4.59
C TYR A 174 -2.61 8.99 -3.62
N VAL A 175 -3.34 8.00 -4.13
CA VAL A 175 -4.02 7.03 -3.26
C VAL A 175 -3.03 6.19 -2.47
N LEU A 176 -1.96 5.72 -3.11
CA LEU A 176 -0.93 4.92 -2.44
C LEU A 176 -0.25 5.72 -1.33
N HIS A 177 0.09 6.98 -1.59
CA HIS A 177 0.66 7.86 -0.57
C HIS A 177 -0.31 8.04 0.61
N ARG A 178 -1.61 8.23 0.34
CA ARG A 178 -2.62 8.37 1.39
C ARG A 178 -2.77 7.09 2.22
N LEU A 179 -2.76 5.91 1.59
CA LEU A 179 -2.82 4.63 2.31
C LEU A 179 -1.58 4.44 3.19
N ARG A 180 -0.39 4.76 2.68
CA ARG A 180 0.84 4.73 3.48
C ARG A 180 0.74 5.62 4.73
N MET A 181 0.25 6.86 4.57
CA MET A 181 0.02 7.77 5.69
C MET A 181 -1.05 7.27 6.69
N MET A 182 -1.91 6.34 6.27
CA MET A 182 -2.92 5.68 7.11
C MET A 182 -2.40 4.41 7.81
N GLY A 183 -1.09 4.10 7.69
CA GLY A 183 -0.47 2.95 8.35
C GLY A 183 -0.56 1.63 7.57
N TYR A 184 -0.97 1.68 6.30
CA TYR A 184 -0.84 0.52 5.42
C TYR A 184 0.60 0.39 4.95
N ASN A 185 1.08 -0.84 4.82
CA ASN A 185 2.35 -1.13 4.16
C ASN A 185 2.10 -1.22 2.65
N VAL A 186 2.68 -0.30 1.89
CA VAL A 186 2.42 -0.16 0.45
C VAL A 186 3.54 -0.82 -0.34
N LEU A 187 3.19 -1.80 -1.15
CA LEU A 187 4.09 -2.58 -1.99
C LEU A 187 3.85 -2.20 -3.46
N LEU A 188 4.92 -2.10 -4.26
CA LEU A 188 4.81 -1.75 -5.67
C LEU A 188 5.60 -2.70 -6.55
N VAL A 189 4.97 -3.23 -7.58
CA VAL A 189 5.67 -3.84 -8.72
C VAL A 189 5.44 -2.96 -9.92
N ARG A 190 6.52 -2.56 -10.57
CA ARG A 190 6.46 -1.57 -11.65
C ARG A 190 7.28 -2.01 -12.87
N PRO A 191 6.92 -1.56 -14.09
CA PRO A 191 7.77 -1.71 -15.27
C PRO A 191 8.98 -0.76 -15.20
N GLU A 192 9.94 -0.89 -16.11
CA GLU A 192 11.18 -0.09 -16.13
C GLU A 192 10.94 1.43 -16.13
N SER A 193 9.87 1.86 -16.77
CA SER A 193 9.40 3.23 -16.78
C SER A 193 8.18 3.36 -15.89
N ALA A 194 8.31 4.06 -14.76
CA ALA A 194 7.20 4.37 -13.86
C ALA A 194 7.33 5.79 -13.32
N SER A 195 6.21 6.40 -12.96
CA SER A 195 6.21 7.74 -12.37
C SER A 195 7.05 7.81 -11.09
N ARG A 196 7.89 8.84 -10.96
CA ARG A 196 8.67 9.09 -9.72
C ARG A 196 7.79 9.24 -8.47
N PHE A 197 6.58 9.77 -8.65
CA PHE A 197 5.63 9.97 -7.55
C PHE A 197 5.06 8.63 -7.08
N LEU A 198 4.84 7.69 -8.00
CA LEU A 198 4.37 6.35 -7.69
C LEU A 198 5.42 5.59 -6.88
N VAL A 199 6.67 5.65 -7.34
CA VAL A 199 7.83 5.06 -6.66
C VAL A 199 8.02 5.65 -5.25
N ALA A 200 7.86 6.97 -5.10
CA ALA A 200 7.98 7.63 -3.80
C ALA A 200 6.87 7.21 -2.80
N ALA A 201 5.68 6.85 -3.31
CA ALA A 201 4.52 6.51 -2.50
C ALA A 201 4.55 5.09 -1.90
N ALA A 202 5.37 4.17 -2.42
CA ALA A 202 5.46 2.78 -1.96
C ALA A 202 6.57 2.58 -0.92
N ASP A 203 6.45 1.64 0.00
CA ASP A 203 7.48 1.26 0.98
C ASP A 203 8.53 0.31 0.39
N ARG A 204 8.07 -0.69 -0.38
CA ARG A 204 8.91 -1.71 -1.03
C ARG A 204 8.61 -1.77 -2.52
N ILE A 205 9.63 -2.01 -3.35
CA ILE A 205 9.51 -1.92 -4.81
C ILE A 205 10.19 -3.10 -5.51
N TRP A 206 9.51 -3.70 -6.49
CA TRP A 206 10.06 -4.69 -7.41
C TRP A 206 9.93 -4.25 -8.86
N LEU A 207 10.81 -4.80 -9.71
CA LEU A 207 10.64 -4.74 -11.15
C LEU A 207 9.72 -5.85 -11.64
N TRP A 208 8.79 -5.53 -12.53
CA TRP A 208 7.89 -6.49 -13.16
C TRP A 208 8.66 -7.62 -13.84
N ARG A 209 9.68 -7.29 -14.64
CA ARG A 209 10.56 -8.28 -15.30
C ARG A 209 11.18 -9.28 -14.31
N SER A 210 11.56 -8.81 -13.12
CA SER A 210 12.22 -9.64 -12.12
C SER A 210 11.24 -10.60 -11.46
N VAL A 211 10.01 -10.13 -11.19
CA VAL A 211 8.92 -10.98 -10.71
C VAL A 211 8.57 -12.03 -11.76
N VAL A 212 8.41 -11.65 -13.03
CA VAL A 212 8.10 -12.61 -14.10
C VAL A 212 9.20 -13.65 -14.29
N ALA A 213 10.47 -13.25 -14.24
CA ALA A 213 11.60 -14.17 -14.42
C ALA A 213 11.77 -15.17 -13.27
N GLY A 214 11.09 -15.00 -12.12
CA GLY A 214 11.24 -15.86 -10.95
C GLY A 214 12.59 -15.72 -10.24
N GLY A 215 13.50 -14.90 -10.79
CA GLY A 215 14.69 -14.44 -10.08
C GLY A 215 14.26 -13.79 -8.78
N SER A 216 15.05 -13.98 -7.71
CA SER A 216 14.89 -13.25 -6.45
C SER A 216 14.59 -11.80 -6.77
N GLY A 217 13.31 -11.41 -6.63
CA GLY A 217 12.83 -10.08 -6.94
C GLY A 217 13.65 -9.13 -6.11
N SER A 218 14.73 -8.63 -6.71
CA SER A 218 15.72 -7.84 -6.01
C SER A 218 15.01 -6.52 -5.81
N GLU A 219 14.63 -6.28 -4.56
CA GLU A 219 13.99 -5.04 -4.18
C GLU A 219 14.84 -3.90 -4.74
N VAL A 220 14.21 -3.00 -5.48
CA VAL A 220 14.92 -1.82 -5.95
C VAL A 220 15.05 -0.89 -4.76
N SER A 221 16.25 -0.76 -4.21
CA SER A 221 16.54 0.24 -3.18
C SER A 221 16.12 1.61 -3.70
N LYS A 222 15.28 2.34 -2.95
CA LYS A 222 14.95 3.73 -3.27
C LYS A 222 16.26 4.51 -3.36
N GLY A 223 16.65 4.91 -4.56
CA GLY A 223 17.82 5.76 -4.74
C GLY A 223 17.60 7.06 -3.95
N VAL A 224 18.34 7.22 -2.84
CA VAL A 224 18.44 8.49 -2.15
C VAL A 224 19.30 9.37 -3.04
N ASN A 225 18.68 10.19 -3.88
CA ASN A 225 19.39 11.30 -4.51
C ASN A 225 19.70 12.33 -3.42
N SER A 226 20.84 12.14 -2.76
CA SER A 226 21.54 13.22 -2.06
C SER A 226 22.16 14.13 -3.11
N GLY A 227 21.31 14.93 -3.75
CA GLY A 227 21.75 16.04 -4.60
C GLY A 227 22.15 17.23 -3.74
N LEU A 228 23.32 17.16 -3.09
CA LEU A 228 24.08 18.33 -2.69
C LEU A 228 25.44 18.29 -3.40
N GLY A 229 25.71 19.31 -4.20
CA GLY A 229 26.96 19.53 -4.94
C GLY A 229 26.70 19.64 -6.44
N ARG A 230 26.97 20.74 -7.12
CA ARG A 230 27.66 22.00 -6.80
C ARG A 230 26.95 23.15 -7.51
#